data_AF-A0A7W1G2G8-F1
#
_entry.id   AF-A0A7W1G2G8-F1
#
_cell.length_a   1.000
_cell.length_b   1.000
_cell.length_c   1.000
_cell.angle_alpha   90.00
_cell.angle_beta   90.00
_cell.angle_gamma   90.00
#
_symmetry.space_group_name_H-M   'P 1'
#
loop_
_entity.id
_entity.type
_entity.pdbx_description
1 polymer ?
#
loop_
_entity_poly.entity_id
_entity_poly.type
_entity_poly.pdbx_seq_one_letter_code
_entity_poly.pdbx_strand_id
1 'polypeptide(L)'
;MPSSDSEGLTVRGACADIGLTVRQCLIWVKSSLVLGRQDYHWKHEPCLYGWKDGAGHTWLSDRCQTTVLEFDKPNRNGEHPTMKPVPLFLYLVQNSCAPGGVVIDPFGGSGTTLIAAEQTGRRARLMELDPRYCDVIVKRWEQFTGKQAQRIVASSAVTP
;
A
#
# COMPACT_ATOMS: atom_id res chain seq x y z
N MET A 1 -4.32 -20.00 -1.81
CA MET A 1 -4.63 -18.65 -1.30
C MET A 1 -5.93 -18.20 -1.93
N PRO A 2 -6.89 -17.69 -1.15
CA PRO A 2 -8.01 -16.92 -1.69
C PRO A 2 -7.47 -15.77 -2.54
N SER A 3 -8.11 -15.46 -3.67
CA SER A 3 -7.74 -14.26 -4.44
C SER A 3 -8.19 -13.03 -3.67
N SER A 4 -7.52 -11.88 -3.85
CA SER A 4 -7.94 -10.62 -3.23
C SER A 4 -9.38 -10.22 -3.56
N ASP A 5 -9.94 -10.77 -4.63
CA ASP A 5 -11.32 -10.53 -5.06
C ASP A 5 -12.35 -11.31 -4.23
N SER A 6 -11.98 -12.50 -3.70
CA SER A 6 -12.92 -13.37 -2.98
C SER A 6 -13.48 -12.75 -1.68
N GLU A 7 -12.75 -11.81 -1.08
CA GLU A 7 -13.18 -11.08 0.13
C GLU A 7 -13.70 -9.66 -0.18
N GLY A 8 -13.94 -9.35 -1.45
CA GLY A 8 -14.30 -8.00 -1.90
C GLY A 8 -15.60 -7.48 -1.27
N LEU A 9 -16.58 -8.35 -1.03
CA LEU A 9 -17.83 -7.98 -0.37
C LEU A 9 -17.59 -7.60 1.10
N THR A 10 -16.82 -8.40 1.82
CA THR A 10 -16.47 -8.19 3.23
C THR A 10 -15.79 -6.83 3.43
N VAL A 11 -14.78 -6.51 2.61
CA VAL A 11 -14.04 -5.25 2.72
C VAL A 11 -14.94 -4.05 2.41
N ARG A 12 -15.78 -4.14 1.36
CA ARG A 12 -16.70 -3.06 1.01
C ARG A 12 -17.76 -2.81 2.09
N GLY A 13 -18.28 -3.88 2.70
CA GLY A 13 -19.19 -3.80 3.84
C GLY A 13 -18.55 -3.07 5.01
N ALA A 14 -17.35 -3.50 5.41
CA ALA A 14 -16.61 -2.86 6.49
C ALA A 14 -16.30 -1.37 6.23
N CYS A 15 -15.99 -1.00 4.97
CA CYS A 15 -15.84 0.41 4.59
C CYS A 15 -17.16 1.20 4.76
N ALA A 16 -18.29 0.64 4.32
CA ALA A 16 -19.59 1.28 4.46
C ALA A 16 -19.97 1.48 5.94
N ASP A 17 -19.73 0.48 6.80
CA ASP A 17 -20.06 0.51 8.23
C ASP A 17 -19.35 1.66 8.98
N ILE A 18 -18.18 2.08 8.51
CA ILE A 18 -17.40 3.18 9.11
C ILE A 18 -17.58 4.53 8.38
N GLY A 19 -18.51 4.60 7.42
CA GLY A 19 -18.75 5.80 6.61
C GLY A 19 -17.57 6.13 5.68
N LEU A 20 -16.86 5.11 5.17
CA LEU A 20 -15.86 5.25 4.12
C LEU A 20 -16.48 4.79 2.80
N THR A 21 -16.91 5.75 1.98
CA THR A 21 -17.46 5.41 0.67
C THR A 21 -16.35 4.99 -0.29
N VAL A 22 -16.42 3.75 -0.76
CA VAL A 22 -15.61 3.26 -1.89
C VAL A 22 -16.18 3.84 -3.18
N ARG A 23 -15.42 4.71 -3.83
CA ARG A 23 -15.87 5.46 -5.02
C ARG A 23 -15.50 4.76 -6.31
N GLN A 24 -14.33 4.10 -6.34
CA GLN A 24 -13.82 3.42 -7.51
C GLN A 24 -13.13 2.10 -7.12
N CYS A 25 -13.10 1.16 -8.05
CA CYS A 25 -12.25 -0.03 -7.99
C CYS A 25 -11.18 0.12 -9.08
N LEU A 26 -9.94 0.36 -8.68
CA LEU A 26 -8.81 0.37 -9.60
C LEU A 26 -8.36 -1.07 -9.85
N ILE A 27 -7.85 -1.34 -11.04
CA ILE A 27 -7.38 -2.66 -11.46
C ILE A 27 -5.89 -2.57 -11.76
N TRP A 28 -5.06 -3.11 -10.88
CA TRP A 28 -3.64 -3.26 -11.16
C TRP A 28 -3.40 -4.48 -12.06
N VAL A 29 -3.07 -4.22 -13.33
CA VAL A 29 -2.69 -5.24 -14.31
C VAL A 29 -1.22 -5.58 -14.15
N LYS A 30 -0.96 -6.88 -14.06
CA LYS A 30 0.37 -7.45 -13.89
C LYS A 30 0.98 -7.82 -15.24
N SER A 31 2.30 -7.71 -15.36
CA SER A 31 3.06 -8.12 -16.55
C SER A 31 2.85 -9.60 -16.93
N SER A 32 2.67 -10.47 -15.93
CA SER A 32 2.45 -11.90 -16.09
C SER A 32 1.25 -12.42 -15.30
N LEU A 33 0.58 -13.41 -15.87
CA LEU A 33 -0.46 -14.17 -15.17
C LEU A 33 0.12 -14.92 -13.97
N VAL A 34 -0.69 -15.08 -12.93
CA VAL A 34 -0.42 -15.94 -11.78
C VAL A 34 -1.12 -17.26 -12.03
N LEU A 35 -0.35 -18.32 -12.27
CA LEU A 35 -0.88 -19.66 -12.44
C LEU A 35 -1.58 -20.09 -11.14
N GLY A 36 -2.81 -20.53 -11.29
CA GLY A 36 -3.66 -21.02 -10.19
C GLY A 36 -4.37 -22.30 -10.59
N ARG A 37 -5.07 -22.91 -9.63
CA ARG A 37 -5.86 -24.14 -9.85
C ARG A 37 -7.29 -23.88 -10.36
N GLN A 38 -7.59 -22.65 -10.75
CA GLN A 38 -8.90 -22.24 -11.25
C GLN A 38 -8.88 -22.21 -12.78
N ASP A 39 -10.06 -22.18 -13.40
CA ASP A 39 -10.22 -22.14 -14.86
C ASP A 39 -9.57 -20.91 -15.49
N TYR A 40 -9.64 -19.76 -14.80
CA TYR A 40 -8.99 -18.51 -15.21
C TYR A 40 -7.79 -18.19 -14.32
N HIS A 41 -6.69 -17.76 -14.95
CA HIS A 41 -5.49 -17.32 -14.24
C HIS A 41 -5.53 -15.81 -13.97
N TRP A 42 -5.08 -15.42 -12.78
CA TRP A 42 -5.13 -14.02 -12.34
C TRP A 42 -4.03 -13.20 -13.01
N LYS A 43 -4.40 -12.23 -13.84
CA LYS A 43 -3.47 -11.23 -14.40
C LYS A 43 -3.62 -9.84 -13.76
N HIS A 44 -4.50 -9.68 -12.78
CA HIS A 44 -4.71 -8.40 -12.12
C HIS A 44 -4.95 -8.54 -10.61
N GLU A 45 -4.99 -7.40 -9.93
CA GLU A 45 -5.46 -7.25 -8.55
C GLU A 45 -6.37 -6.02 -8.44
N PRO A 46 -7.56 -6.14 -7.81
CA PRO A 46 -8.38 -4.98 -7.48
C PRO A 46 -7.77 -4.16 -6.33
N CYS A 47 -7.91 -2.83 -6.42
CA CYS A 47 -7.55 -1.86 -5.41
C CYS A 47 -8.73 -0.90 -5.16
N LEU A 48 -9.28 -0.90 -3.95
CA LEU A 48 -10.40 -0.03 -3.62
C LEU A 48 -9.91 1.39 -3.36
N TYR A 49 -10.59 2.38 -3.94
CA TYR A 49 -10.27 3.80 -3.78
C TYR A 49 -11.50 4.58 -3.32
N GLY A 50 -11.33 5.39 -2.29
CA GLY A 50 -12.42 6.11 -1.64
C GLY A 50 -11.94 6.99 -0.49
N TRP A 51 -12.88 7.66 0.16
CA TRP A 51 -12.63 8.56 1.29
C TRP A 51 -13.81 8.57 2.24
N LYS A 52 -13.57 9.06 3.46
CA LYS A 52 -14.59 9.19 4.50
C LYS A 52 -15.67 10.20 4.09
N ASP A 53 -16.93 9.88 4.34
CA ASP A 53 -18.04 10.77 4.05
C ASP A 53 -17.97 12.04 4.89
N GLY A 54 -18.29 13.17 4.26
CA GLY A 54 -18.14 14.51 4.85
C GLY A 54 -16.70 15.00 5.01
N ALA A 55 -15.68 14.18 4.74
CA ALA A 55 -14.30 14.63 4.69
C ALA A 55 -14.00 15.29 3.34
N GLY A 56 -13.11 16.30 3.37
CA GLY A 56 -12.53 16.84 2.14
C GLY A 56 -11.70 15.77 1.42
N HIS A 57 -11.87 15.66 0.11
CA HIS A 57 -11.06 14.80 -0.74
C HIS A 57 -9.94 15.63 -1.39
N THR A 58 -8.72 15.10 -1.40
CA THR A 58 -7.57 15.74 -2.02
C THR A 58 -7.13 14.91 -3.22
N TRP A 59 -7.21 15.52 -4.41
CA TRP A 59 -6.68 14.98 -5.66
C TRP A 59 -5.58 15.88 -6.19
N LEU A 60 -4.42 15.31 -6.47
CA LEU A 60 -3.20 16.06 -6.81
C LEU A 60 -2.63 15.68 -8.18
N SER A 61 -3.38 14.90 -8.96
CA SER A 61 -3.03 14.54 -10.33
C SER A 61 -3.83 15.36 -11.35
N ASP A 62 -3.59 15.10 -12.63
CA ASP A 62 -4.41 15.61 -13.72
C ASP A 62 -5.74 14.81 -13.86
N ARG A 63 -6.48 15.06 -14.95
CA ARG A 63 -7.74 14.37 -15.28
C ARG A 63 -7.58 13.24 -16.31
N CYS A 64 -6.34 12.79 -16.54
CA CYS A 64 -6.02 11.75 -17.52
C CYS A 64 -5.83 10.36 -16.89
N GLN A 65 -5.85 10.28 -15.57
CA GLN A 65 -5.70 9.03 -14.82
C GLN A 65 -6.90 8.10 -15.05
N THR A 66 -6.64 6.80 -15.21
CA THR A 66 -7.67 5.79 -15.46
C THR A 66 -7.77 4.79 -14.31
N THR A 67 -8.82 3.96 -14.33
CA THR A 67 -9.01 2.89 -13.35
C THR A 67 -8.14 1.66 -13.62
N VAL A 68 -7.38 1.62 -14.72
CA VAL A 68 -6.49 0.51 -15.07
C VAL A 68 -5.05 0.96 -14.87
N LEU A 69 -4.34 0.25 -13.99
CA LEU A 69 -2.98 0.58 -13.57
C LEU A 69 -2.04 -0.48 -14.13
N GLU A 70 -1.18 -0.12 -15.07
CA GLU A 70 -0.22 -1.04 -15.69
C GLU A 70 1.16 -0.82 -15.07
N PHE A 71 1.51 -1.69 -14.13
CA PHE A 71 2.81 -1.65 -13.46
C PHE A 71 3.38 -3.06 -13.37
N ASP A 72 4.63 -3.22 -13.78
CA ASP A 72 5.29 -4.51 -13.73
C ASP A 72 5.50 -4.97 -12.29
N LYS A 73 5.36 -6.28 -12.06
CA LYS A 73 5.78 -6.87 -10.78
C LYS A 73 7.30 -6.69 -10.64
N PRO A 74 7.81 -6.42 -9.43
CA PRO A 74 9.25 -6.47 -9.21
C PRO A 74 9.77 -7.88 -9.52
N ASN A 75 11.01 -7.96 -10.02
CA ASN A 75 11.71 -9.24 -10.13
C ASN A 75 11.73 -9.93 -8.76
N ARG A 76 11.50 -11.24 -8.76
CA ARG A 76 11.34 -12.03 -7.54
C ARG A 76 12.68 -12.06 -6.79
N ASN A 77 12.79 -11.27 -5.72
CA ASN A 77 13.90 -11.34 -4.78
C ASN A 77 13.53 -12.29 -3.63
N GLY A 78 14.49 -13.07 -3.14
CA GLY A 78 14.27 -14.12 -2.13
C GLY A 78 13.81 -13.64 -0.76
N GLU A 79 13.80 -12.33 -0.51
CA GLU A 79 13.54 -11.73 0.81
C GLU A 79 12.04 -11.54 1.12
N HIS A 80 11.18 -11.35 0.11
CA HIS A 80 9.74 -11.27 0.35
C HIS A 80 8.94 -11.79 -0.87
N PRO A 81 8.14 -12.85 -0.72
CA PRO A 81 7.48 -13.52 -1.85
C PRO A 81 6.42 -12.67 -2.56
N THR A 82 5.89 -11.62 -1.91
CA THR A 82 4.76 -10.82 -2.41
C THR A 82 5.02 -9.31 -2.41
N MET A 83 6.24 -8.87 -2.69
CA MET A 83 6.56 -7.44 -2.77
C MET A 83 5.73 -6.73 -3.86
N LYS A 84 5.03 -5.67 -3.48
CA LYS A 84 4.33 -4.78 -4.44
C LYS A 84 5.33 -3.83 -5.11
N PRO A 85 5.12 -3.44 -6.38
CA PRO A 85 6.02 -2.52 -7.08
C PRO A 85 5.99 -1.13 -6.43
N VAL A 86 7.17 -0.59 -6.16
CA VAL A 86 7.32 0.80 -5.65
C VAL A 86 6.73 1.83 -6.62
N PRO A 87 6.91 1.73 -7.96
CA PRO A 87 6.31 2.68 -8.90
C PRO A 87 4.79 2.83 -8.80
N LEU A 88 4.07 1.73 -8.53
CA LEU A 88 2.63 1.77 -8.30
C LEU A 88 2.28 2.60 -7.06
N PHE A 89 3.01 2.42 -5.96
CA PHE A 89 2.76 3.16 -4.72
C PHE A 89 3.21 4.62 -4.83
N LEU A 90 4.29 4.92 -5.55
CA LEU A 90 4.67 6.30 -5.88
C LEU A 90 3.53 7.03 -6.57
N TYR A 91 2.99 6.43 -7.63
CA TYR A 91 1.87 6.94 -8.39
C TYR A 91 0.64 7.20 -7.51
N LEU A 92 0.21 6.22 -6.71
CA LEU A 92 -0.98 6.33 -5.86
C LEU A 92 -0.81 7.39 -4.75
N VAL A 93 0.37 7.43 -4.10
CA VAL A 93 0.68 8.39 -3.04
C VAL A 93 0.75 9.81 -3.60
N GLN A 94 1.36 10.01 -4.77
CA GLN A 94 1.45 11.32 -5.40
C GLN A 94 0.08 11.88 -5.76
N ASN A 95 -0.84 11.02 -6.22
CA ASN A 95 -2.20 11.42 -6.59
C ASN A 95 -3.07 11.77 -5.38
N SER A 96 -2.79 11.20 -4.20
CA SER A 96 -3.73 11.18 -3.06
C SER A 96 -3.20 11.84 -1.78
N CYS A 97 -1.91 12.19 -1.72
CA CYS A 97 -1.28 12.74 -0.52
C CYS A 97 -0.37 13.91 -0.86
N ALA A 98 -0.61 15.06 -0.23
CA ALA A 98 0.21 16.26 -0.41
C ALA A 98 1.66 16.02 0.02
N PRO A 99 2.66 16.68 -0.61
CA PRO A 99 4.03 16.69 -0.11
C PRO A 99 4.09 17.05 1.38
N GLY A 100 4.93 16.35 2.16
CA GLY A 100 4.99 16.49 3.63
C GLY A 100 3.84 15.82 4.40
N GLY A 101 2.82 15.32 3.70
CA GLY A 101 1.70 14.58 4.26
C GLY A 101 2.10 13.23 4.90
N VAL A 102 1.12 12.57 5.53
CA VAL A 102 1.31 11.28 6.21
C VAL A 102 0.54 10.19 5.48
N VAL A 103 1.21 9.07 5.20
CA VAL A 103 0.62 7.84 4.64
C VAL A 103 0.64 6.77 5.72
N ILE A 104 -0.52 6.15 5.97
CA ILE A 104 -0.66 5.08 6.95
C ILE A 104 -0.81 3.76 6.20
N ASP A 105 -0.06 2.74 6.62
CA ASP A 105 -0.14 1.39 6.08
C ASP A 105 -0.17 0.38 7.24
N PRO A 106 -1.35 -0.19 7.56
CA PRO A 106 -1.47 -1.14 8.66
C PRO A 106 -0.92 -2.53 8.34
N PHE A 107 -0.48 -2.78 7.10
CA PHE A 107 0.02 -4.08 6.62
C PHE A 107 1.34 -3.88 5.86
N GLY A 108 2.37 -3.42 6.58
CA GLY A 108 3.62 -2.93 6.01
C GLY A 108 4.35 -3.93 5.11
N GLY A 109 4.25 -5.24 5.39
CA GLY A 109 4.82 -6.31 4.58
C GLY A 109 6.31 -6.09 4.28
N SER A 110 6.64 -5.87 3.01
CA SER A 110 8.02 -5.59 2.56
C SER A 110 8.43 -4.12 2.64
N GLY A 111 7.58 -3.22 3.12
CA GLY A 111 7.88 -1.79 3.26
C GLY A 111 7.74 -0.96 1.99
N THR A 112 7.02 -1.44 0.96
CA THR A 112 6.85 -0.70 -0.31
C THR A 112 6.27 0.70 -0.10
N THR A 113 5.28 0.86 0.79
CA THR A 113 4.70 2.16 1.13
C THR A 113 5.71 3.11 1.77
N LEU A 114 6.59 2.59 2.64
CA LEU A 114 7.64 3.38 3.29
C LEU A 114 8.64 3.92 2.27
N ILE A 115 9.11 3.08 1.34
CA ILE A 115 10.03 3.52 0.29
C ILE A 115 9.38 4.56 -0.62
N ALA A 116 8.13 4.33 -1.04
CA ALA A 116 7.40 5.28 -1.88
C ALA A 116 7.21 6.64 -1.18
N ALA A 117 6.87 6.64 0.11
CA ALA A 117 6.73 7.87 0.89
C ALA A 117 8.06 8.62 1.02
N GLU A 118 9.16 7.93 1.32
CA GLU A 118 10.50 8.54 1.43
C GLU A 118 10.91 9.21 0.10
N GLN A 119 10.75 8.50 -1.03
CA GLN A 119 11.05 9.03 -2.37
C GLN A 119 10.23 10.26 -2.76
N THR A 120 9.04 10.40 -2.19
CA THR A 120 8.09 11.46 -2.55
C THR A 120 8.08 12.58 -1.52
N GLY A 121 8.94 12.55 -0.49
CA GLY A 121 8.95 13.55 0.56
C GLY A 121 7.69 13.55 1.43
N ARG A 122 7.05 12.39 1.59
CA ARG A 122 5.94 12.14 2.54
C ARG A 122 6.48 11.35 3.73
N ARG A 123 5.74 11.35 4.84
CA ARG A 123 6.03 10.51 6.02
C ARG A 123 5.15 9.28 5.99
N ALA A 124 5.73 8.09 6.16
CA ALA A 124 4.93 6.87 6.33
C ALA A 124 4.82 6.46 7.80
N ARG A 125 3.72 5.79 8.14
CA ARG A 125 3.48 5.12 9.42
C ARG A 125 3.00 3.70 9.13
N LEU A 126 3.88 2.73 9.38
CA LEU A 126 3.63 1.33 9.06
C LEU A 126 3.35 0.54 10.34
N MET A 127 2.48 -0.45 10.24
CA MET A 127 2.35 -1.54 11.21
C MET A 127 2.61 -2.86 10.49
N GLU A 128 3.29 -3.77 11.16
CA GLU A 128 3.54 -5.12 10.64
C GLU A 128 3.50 -6.09 11.82
N LEU A 129 2.82 -7.22 11.62
CA LEU A 129 2.55 -8.20 12.67
C LEU A 129 3.71 -9.18 12.83
N ASP A 130 4.33 -9.62 11.72
CA ASP A 130 5.45 -10.56 11.78
C ASP A 130 6.76 -9.81 12.04
N PRO A 131 7.45 -10.05 13.18
CA PRO A 131 8.72 -9.41 13.49
C PRO A 131 9.79 -9.59 12.40
N ARG A 132 9.75 -10.70 11.66
CA ARG A 132 10.68 -10.93 10.54
C ARG A 132 10.47 -9.92 9.41
N TYR A 133 9.22 -9.56 9.14
CA TYR A 133 8.91 -8.53 8.14
C TYR A 133 9.19 -7.13 8.66
N CYS A 134 9.05 -6.88 9.97
CA CYS A 134 9.58 -5.65 10.58
C CYS A 134 11.08 -5.48 10.31
N ASP A 135 11.89 -6.53 10.49
CA ASP A 135 13.33 -6.49 10.18
C ASP A 135 13.60 -6.25 8.69
N VAL A 136 12.81 -6.86 7.80
CA VAL A 136 12.91 -6.62 6.34
C VAL A 136 12.62 -5.15 6.01
N ILE A 137 11.55 -4.57 6.58
CA ILE A 137 11.18 -3.16 6.38
C ILE A 137 12.32 -2.24 6.82
N VAL A 138 12.85 -2.46 8.03
CA VAL A 138 13.96 -1.66 8.60
C VAL A 138 15.19 -1.73 7.71
N LYS A 139 15.68 -2.95 7.42
CA LYS A 139 16.88 -3.15 6.59
C LYS A 139 16.71 -2.53 5.20
N ARG A 140 15.55 -2.72 4.57
CA ARG A 140 15.26 -2.18 3.25
C ARG A 140 15.29 -0.65 3.26
N TRP A 141 14.73 -0.01 4.28
CA TRP A 141 14.74 1.45 4.40
C TRP A 141 16.14 2.00 4.70
N GLU A 142 16.90 1.36 5.59
CA GLU A 142 18.28 1.76 5.88
C GLU A 142 19.17 1.65 4.64
N GLN A 143 19.07 0.54 3.90
CA GLN A 143 19.78 0.36 2.62
C GLN A 143 19.37 1.40 1.58
N PHE A 144 18.07 1.71 1.49
CA PHE A 144 17.56 2.68 0.53
C PHE A 144 18.01 4.11 0.84
N THR A 145 18.03 4.50 2.12
CA THR A 145 18.30 5.89 2.54
C THR A 145 19.73 6.16 2.98
N GLY A 146 20.50 5.12 3.31
CA GLY A 146 21.79 5.23 3.99
C GLY A 146 21.69 5.69 5.45
N LYS A 147 20.47 5.85 6.00
CA LYS A 147 20.24 6.25 7.39
C LYS A 147 20.20 5.02 8.30
N GLN A 148 20.27 5.26 9.61
CA GLN A 148 20.12 4.23 10.64
C GLN A 148 18.76 4.37 11.32
N ALA A 149 18.03 3.26 11.43
CA ALA A 149 16.75 3.22 12.10
C ALA A 149 16.95 3.36 13.62
N GLN A 150 16.04 4.09 14.25
CA GLN A 150 16.08 4.33 15.69
C GLN A 150 14.87 3.70 16.35
N ARG A 151 15.14 2.84 17.34
CA ARG A 151 14.10 2.34 18.23
C ARG A 151 13.76 3.41 19.25
N ILE A 152 12.58 4.01 19.12
CA ILE A 152 12.04 4.91 20.12
C ILE A 152 11.40 4.04 21.22
N VAL A 153 11.93 4.12 22.44
CA VAL A 153 11.29 3.51 23.60
C VAL A 153 10.18 4.48 24.04
N ALA A 154 8.94 4.00 24.14
CA ALA A 154 7.84 4.81 24.65
C ALA A 154 8.21 5.29 26.07
N SER A 155 8.29 6.60 26.29
CA SER A 155 8.43 7.13 27.65
C SER A 155 7.15 6.78 28.42
N SER A 156 7.28 6.36 29.67
CA SER A 156 6.21 5.94 30.57
C SER A 156 5.19 7.02 30.98
N ALA A 157 5.04 8.09 30.19
CA ALA A 157 4.07 9.16 30.44
C ALA A 157 3.03 9.21 29.31
N VAL A 158 2.04 8.33 29.41
CA VAL A 158 0.70 8.64 28.93
C VAL A 158 -0.14 8.83 30.19
N THR A 159 -0.16 10.06 30.71
CA THR A 159 -1.17 10.45 31.70
C THR A 159 -2.49 10.66 30.92
N PRO A 160 -3.62 10.09 31.39
CA PRO A 160 -4.90 10.17 30.70
C PRO A 160 -5.40 11.60 30.48
#